data_AF-A0A5P9WN12-F1
#
_entry.id   AF-A0A5P9WN12-F1
#
_cell.length_a   1.000
_cell.length_b   1.000
_cell.length_c   1.000
_cell.angle_alpha   90.00
_cell.angle_beta   90.00
_cell.angle_gamma   90.00
#
_symmetry.space_group_name_H-M   'P 1'
#
loop_
_entity.id
_entity.type
_entity.pdbx_description
1 polymer ?
#
loop_
_entity_poly.entity_id
_entity_poly.type
_entity_poly.pdbx_seq_one_letter_code
_entity_poly.pdbx_strand_id
1 'polypeptide(L)'
;MPTPYGPRGGMAFGAQELRVLRRALALALNPSPASAREAQDCLHLAESLDEAMREGARLRAFLVADLARYRAALPGTATGYLALLDEALDAGHRPGADDLAALGALRGNPAAAALLARCGAATPTTPTPAAATPTAATVTLPAARTHLHAVAGGRRPDGDPAQKPAAPKPAPRPAPAAPKRPVPTPGEVFPRRKPAPPAPPAPDTRHHLAAG
;
A
#
# COMPACT_ATOMS: atom_id res chain seq x y z
N MET A 1 -8.07 -9.27 7.35
CA MET A 1 -7.73 -9.11 5.93
C MET A 1 -7.08 -7.75 5.82
N PRO A 2 -5.75 -7.73 5.67
CA PRO A 2 -5.02 -6.48 5.49
C PRO A 2 -5.51 -5.85 4.20
N THR A 3 -5.90 -4.58 4.26
CA THR A 3 -6.46 -3.86 3.12
C THR A 3 -5.35 -3.06 2.43
N PRO A 4 -5.29 -3.08 1.08
CA PRO A 4 -4.41 -2.16 0.37
C PRO A 4 -4.85 -0.74 0.69
N TYR A 5 -3.91 0.11 1.13
CA TYR A 5 -4.22 1.49 1.50
C TYR A 5 -3.45 2.47 0.62
N GLY A 6 -4.21 3.39 0.02
CA GLY A 6 -3.69 4.53 -0.75
C GLY A 6 -3.12 4.19 -2.13
N PRO A 7 -2.75 5.23 -2.91
CA PRO A 7 -2.18 5.07 -4.25
C PRO A 7 -0.82 4.35 -4.25
N ARG A 8 -0.18 4.22 -3.08
CA ARG A 8 1.20 3.73 -2.91
C ARG A 8 1.34 2.21 -2.86
N GLY A 9 0.24 1.45 -2.96
CA GLY A 9 0.28 -0.02 -2.94
C GLY A 9 0.83 -0.65 -1.65
N GLY A 10 0.87 0.11 -0.55
CA GLY A 10 1.37 -0.35 0.74
C GLY A 10 0.33 -1.18 1.52
N MET A 11 0.80 -2.18 2.26
CA MET A 11 -0.02 -2.97 3.16
C MET A 11 -0.20 -2.23 4.50
N ALA A 12 -1.44 -2.02 4.93
CA ALA A 12 -1.74 -1.57 6.27
C ALA A 12 -2.15 -2.76 7.15
N PHE A 13 -1.50 -2.91 8.30
CA PHE A 13 -1.91 -3.91 9.29
C PHE A 13 -3.08 -3.38 10.12
N GLY A 14 -4.16 -4.15 10.16
CA GLY A 14 -5.24 -3.97 11.11
C GLY A 14 -4.85 -4.44 12.51
N ALA A 15 -5.67 -4.07 13.50
CA ALA A 15 -5.43 -4.40 14.90
C ALA A 15 -5.23 -5.91 15.16
N GLN A 16 -5.94 -6.77 14.40
CA GLN A 16 -5.80 -8.21 14.55
C GLN A 16 -4.47 -8.73 14.00
N GLU A 17 -4.07 -8.30 12.80
CA GLU A 17 -2.78 -8.69 12.23
C GLU A 17 -1.62 -8.22 13.11
N LEU A 18 -1.71 -7.02 13.70
CA LEU A 18 -0.72 -6.53 14.67
C LEU A 18 -0.65 -7.37 15.95
N ARG A 19 -1.79 -7.87 16.46
CA ARG A 19 -1.79 -8.78 17.62
C ARG A 19 -1.10 -10.11 17.29
N VAL A 20 -1.38 -10.66 16.11
CA VAL A 20 -0.75 -11.90 15.63
C VAL A 20 0.77 -11.69 15.46
N LEU A 21 1.18 -10.60 14.83
CA LEU A 21 2.60 -10.25 14.68
C LEU A 21 3.30 -10.09 16.04
N ARG A 22 2.71 -9.34 16.97
CA ARG A 22 3.26 -9.17 18.32
C ARG A 22 3.41 -10.50 19.05
N ARG A 23 2.44 -11.40 18.90
CA ARG A 23 2.49 -12.74 19.49
C ARG A 23 3.59 -13.59 18.84
N ALA A 24 3.68 -13.60 17.52
CA ALA A 24 4.72 -14.30 16.78
C ALA A 24 6.13 -13.85 17.20
N LEU A 25 6.33 -12.54 17.36
CA LEU A 25 7.58 -11.97 17.86
C LEU A 25 7.87 -12.39 19.31
N ALA A 26 6.85 -12.40 20.18
CA ALA A 26 7.03 -12.86 21.56
C ALA A 26 7.45 -14.34 21.62
N LEU A 27 6.87 -15.19 20.77
CA LEU A 27 7.24 -16.60 20.63
C LEU A 27 8.67 -16.78 20.07
N ALA A 28 9.07 -15.95 19.10
CA ALA A 28 10.43 -15.98 18.57
C ALA A 28 11.48 -15.57 19.60
N LEU A 29 11.15 -14.62 20.48
CA LEU A 29 12.04 -14.14 21.54
C LEU A 29 12.06 -15.03 22.78
N ASN A 30 10.94 -15.69 23.07
CA ASN A 30 10.77 -16.60 24.20
C ASN A 30 10.03 -17.85 23.71
N PRO A 31 10.77 -18.84 23.19
CA PRO A 31 10.18 -20.04 22.62
C PRO A 31 9.32 -20.77 23.65
N SER A 32 8.05 -20.91 23.33
CA SER A 32 7.08 -21.70 24.09
C SER A 32 6.18 -22.46 23.12
N PRO A 33 5.58 -23.58 23.52
CA PRO A 33 4.69 -24.34 22.65
C PRO A 33 3.50 -23.46 22.24
N ALA A 34 3.35 -23.25 20.93
CA ALA A 34 2.22 -22.55 20.34
C ALA A 34 1.10 -23.55 20.03
N SER A 35 -0.16 -23.12 20.20
CA SER A 35 -1.29 -23.93 19.77
C SER A 35 -1.39 -23.99 18.24
N ALA A 36 -2.06 -25.03 17.72
CA ALA A 36 -2.27 -25.19 16.28
C ALA A 36 -2.97 -23.97 15.63
N ARG A 37 -3.90 -23.35 16.36
CA ARG A 37 -4.59 -22.14 15.88
C ARG A 37 -3.64 -20.96 15.76
N GLU A 38 -2.73 -20.80 16.71
CA GLU A 38 -1.77 -19.69 16.70
C GLU A 38 -0.76 -19.84 15.56
N ALA A 39 -0.30 -21.07 15.31
CA ALA A 39 0.53 -21.39 14.16
C ALA A 39 -0.21 -21.06 12.84
N GLN A 40 -1.47 -21.46 12.72
CA GLN A 40 -2.29 -21.19 11.53
C GLN A 40 -2.51 -19.68 11.30
N ASP A 41 -2.80 -18.92 12.37
CA ASP A 41 -2.94 -17.46 12.27
C ASP A 41 -1.63 -16.81 11.77
N CYS A 42 -0.47 -17.32 12.21
CA CYS A 42 0.84 -16.81 11.77
C CYS A 42 1.13 -17.15 10.31
N LEU A 43 0.81 -18.37 9.88
CA LEU A 43 0.94 -18.79 8.48
C LEU A 43 0.06 -17.94 7.55
N HIS A 44 -1.20 -17.71 7.91
CA HIS A 44 -2.08 -16.84 7.12
C HIS A 44 -1.59 -15.39 7.06
N LEU A 45 -1.01 -14.87 8.15
CA LEU A 45 -0.40 -13.55 8.14
C LEU A 45 0.83 -13.51 7.20
N ALA A 46 1.67 -14.53 7.22
CA ALA A 46 2.83 -14.65 6.34
C ALA A 46 2.42 -14.73 4.86
N GLU A 47 1.43 -15.56 4.52
CA GLU A 47 0.87 -15.66 3.17
C GLU A 47 0.32 -14.31 2.67
N SER A 48 -0.37 -13.57 3.54
CA SER A 48 -0.89 -12.24 3.22
C SER A 48 0.24 -11.23 2.96
N LEU A 49 1.34 -11.34 3.70
CA LEU A 49 2.53 -10.50 3.52
C LEU A 49 3.25 -10.83 2.21
N ASP A 50 3.45 -12.12 1.93
CA ASP A 50 4.10 -12.58 0.71
C ASP A 50 3.28 -12.17 -0.53
N GLU A 51 1.95 -12.24 -0.45
CA GLU A 51 1.08 -11.75 -1.51
C GLU A 51 1.22 -10.23 -1.71
N ALA A 52 1.19 -9.46 -0.63
CA ALA A 52 1.40 -8.02 -0.70
C ALA A 52 2.79 -7.66 -1.27
N MET A 53 3.83 -8.42 -0.92
CA MET A 53 5.18 -8.23 -1.47
C MET A 53 5.24 -8.54 -2.96
N ARG A 54 4.61 -9.63 -3.41
CA ARG A 54 4.51 -9.99 -4.83
C ARG A 54 3.74 -8.94 -5.62
N GLU A 55 2.64 -8.45 -5.07
CA GLU A 55 1.85 -7.40 -5.73
C GLU A 55 2.60 -6.06 -5.78
N GLY A 56 3.29 -5.68 -4.70
CA GLY A 56 4.17 -4.53 -4.70
C GLY A 56 5.29 -4.64 -5.75
N ALA A 57 5.82 -5.84 -5.99
CA ALA A 57 6.80 -6.08 -7.06
C ALA A 57 6.19 -5.92 -8.45
N ARG A 58 4.95 -6.41 -8.67
CA ARG A 58 4.21 -6.21 -9.93
C ARG A 58 3.96 -4.73 -10.22
N LEU A 59 3.47 -3.97 -9.23
CA LEU A 59 3.24 -2.54 -9.36
C LEU A 59 4.54 -1.78 -9.67
N ARG A 60 5.64 -2.10 -8.99
CA ARG A 60 6.96 -1.50 -9.29
C ARG A 60 7.43 -1.81 -10.71
N ALA A 61 7.27 -3.05 -11.20
CA ALA A 61 7.65 -3.41 -12.56
C ALA A 61 6.85 -2.60 -13.60
N PHE A 62 5.55 -2.39 -13.36
CA PHE A 62 4.70 -1.54 -14.19
C PHE A 62 5.17 -0.08 -14.19
N LEU A 63 5.42 0.50 -13.01
CA LEU A 63 5.91 1.89 -12.88
C LEU A 63 7.25 2.09 -13.59
N VAL A 64 8.19 1.14 -13.48
CA VAL A 64 9.49 1.21 -14.17
C VAL A 64 9.31 1.17 -15.69
N ALA A 65 8.42 0.33 -16.20
CA ALA A 65 8.12 0.28 -17.63
C ALA A 65 7.48 1.58 -18.13
N ASP A 66 6.58 2.17 -17.34
CA ASP A 66 5.96 3.46 -17.66
C ASP A 66 6.99 4.59 -17.60
N LEU A 67 7.90 4.62 -16.62
CA LEU A 67 9.00 5.59 -16.57
C LEU A 67 9.85 5.57 -17.84
N ALA A 68 10.20 4.39 -18.34
CA ALA A 68 10.93 4.26 -19.60
C ALA A 68 10.13 4.84 -20.78
N ARG A 69 8.81 4.60 -20.83
CA ARG A 69 7.94 5.15 -21.88
C ARG A 69 7.86 6.68 -21.83
N TYR A 70 7.66 7.24 -20.64
CA TYR A 70 7.63 8.69 -20.44
C TYR A 70 8.98 9.32 -20.80
N ARG A 71 10.10 8.71 -20.37
CA ARG A 71 11.45 9.17 -20.67
C ARG A 71 11.74 9.17 -22.18
N ALA A 72 11.32 8.14 -22.91
CA ALA A 72 11.49 8.06 -24.36
C ALA A 72 10.75 9.17 -25.14
N ALA A 73 9.72 9.77 -24.55
CA ALA A 73 8.91 10.84 -25.16
C ALA A 73 9.30 12.24 -24.68
N LEU A 74 10.43 12.39 -23.98
CA LEU A 74 10.95 13.70 -23.59
C LEU A 74 11.37 14.53 -24.82
N PRO A 75 11.25 15.88 -24.75
CA PRO A 75 10.83 16.68 -23.60
C PRO A 75 9.30 16.81 -23.42
N GLY A 76 8.49 16.31 -24.36
CA GLY A 76 7.03 16.53 -24.39
C GLY A 76 6.27 15.97 -23.19
N THR A 77 6.85 14.99 -22.50
CA THR A 77 6.28 14.32 -21.31
C THR A 77 6.89 14.76 -19.99
N ALA A 78 7.70 15.82 -19.96
CA ALA A 78 8.50 16.20 -18.79
C ALA A 78 7.68 16.28 -17.48
N THR A 79 6.51 16.92 -17.50
CA THR A 79 5.64 17.02 -16.31
C THR A 79 5.20 15.64 -15.80
N GLY A 80 4.77 14.76 -16.70
CA GLY A 80 4.33 13.41 -16.35
C GLY A 80 5.47 12.50 -15.91
N TYR A 81 6.63 12.61 -16.55
CA TYR A 81 7.84 11.90 -16.16
C TYR A 81 8.28 12.27 -14.73
N LEU A 82 8.33 13.55 -14.40
CA LEU A 82 8.76 14.02 -13.08
C LEU A 82 7.77 13.61 -11.98
N ALA A 83 6.46 13.70 -12.24
CA ALA A 83 5.44 13.25 -11.29
C ALA A 83 5.52 11.73 -11.04
N LEU A 84 5.66 10.95 -12.11
CA LEU A 84 5.78 9.50 -12.02
C LEU A 84 7.07 9.07 -11.32
N LEU A 85 8.18 9.77 -11.57
CA LEU A 85 9.46 9.48 -10.91
C LEU A 85 9.39 9.78 -9.43
N ASP A 86 8.74 10.88 -9.03
CA ASP A 86 8.52 11.19 -7.61
C ASP A 86 7.72 10.10 -6.89
N GLU A 87 6.62 9.65 -7.51
CA GLU A 87 5.81 8.54 -7.00
C GLU A 87 6.62 7.24 -6.89
N ALA A 88 7.45 6.94 -7.90
CA ALA A 88 8.31 5.77 -7.88
C ALA A 88 9.35 5.86 -6.75
N LEU A 89 9.97 7.02 -6.53
CA LEU A 89 10.94 7.24 -5.45
C LEU A 89 10.30 7.07 -4.08
N ASP A 90 9.09 7.61 -3.88
CA ASP A 90 8.27 7.40 -2.67
C ASP A 90 7.98 5.91 -2.43
N ALA A 91 7.83 5.13 -3.50
CA ALA A 91 7.65 3.68 -3.46
C ALA A 91 8.97 2.88 -3.32
N GLY A 92 10.10 3.57 -3.14
CA GLY A 92 11.43 2.95 -2.94
C GLY A 92 12.15 2.56 -4.23
N HIS A 93 11.71 3.05 -5.40
CA HIS A 93 12.47 2.93 -6.63
C HIS A 93 13.84 3.60 -6.49
N ARG A 94 14.89 2.97 -7.03
CA ARG A 94 16.21 3.59 -7.14
C ARG A 94 16.42 4.04 -8.59
N PRO A 95 16.62 5.34 -8.83
CA PRO A 95 16.73 5.89 -10.17
C PRO A 95 18.00 5.37 -10.85
N GLY A 96 17.88 4.99 -12.12
CA GLY A 96 19.00 4.53 -12.94
C GLY A 96 19.82 5.68 -13.53
N ALA A 97 20.91 5.32 -14.23
CA ALA A 97 21.74 6.29 -14.94
C ALA A 97 20.93 7.11 -15.96
N ASP A 98 20.01 6.46 -16.68
CA ASP A 98 19.12 7.12 -17.63
C ASP A 98 18.20 8.15 -16.98
N ASP A 99 17.70 7.85 -15.77
CA ASP A 99 16.79 8.74 -15.06
C ASP A 99 17.55 9.97 -14.55
N LEU A 100 18.79 9.77 -14.07
CA LEU A 100 19.69 10.85 -13.68
C LEU A 100 20.10 11.71 -14.88
N ALA A 101 20.35 11.10 -16.03
CA ALA A 101 20.64 11.82 -17.27
C ALA A 101 19.45 12.67 -17.72
N ALA A 102 18.23 12.11 -17.68
CA ALA A 102 17.00 12.82 -18.01
C ALA A 102 16.74 13.99 -17.04
N LEU A 103 16.91 13.78 -15.73
CA LEU A 103 16.83 14.85 -14.73
C LEU A 103 17.89 15.93 -14.95
N GLY A 104 19.10 15.55 -15.34
CA GLY A 104 20.18 16.49 -15.69
C GLY A 104 19.85 17.35 -16.91
N ALA A 105 19.31 16.75 -17.97
CA ALA A 105 18.85 17.46 -19.16
C ALA A 105 17.69 18.43 -18.86
N LEU A 106 16.86 18.09 -17.87
CA LEU A 106 15.72 18.90 -17.42
C LEU A 106 16.06 19.87 -16.28
N ARG A 107 17.34 20.09 -15.93
CA ARG A 107 17.74 20.88 -14.74
C ARG A 107 17.24 22.33 -14.72
N GLY A 108 16.87 22.90 -15.87
CA GLY A 108 16.18 24.20 -15.94
C GLY A 108 14.78 24.21 -15.30
N ASN A 109 14.21 23.02 -15.06
CA ASN A 109 12.96 22.83 -14.33
C ASN A 109 13.25 22.65 -12.82
N PRO A 110 12.63 23.44 -11.93
CA PRO A 110 12.87 23.36 -10.49
C PRO A 110 12.48 22.01 -9.87
N ALA A 111 11.43 21.35 -10.38
CA ALA A 111 11.01 20.04 -9.90
C ALA A 111 12.05 18.97 -10.25
N ALA A 112 12.64 19.02 -11.46
CA ALA A 112 13.71 18.12 -11.85
C ALA A 112 14.97 18.33 -11.01
N ALA A 113 15.34 19.59 -10.74
CA ALA A 113 16.47 19.92 -9.87
C ALA A 113 16.26 19.39 -8.43
N ALA A 114 15.06 19.53 -7.86
CA ALA A 114 14.73 19.03 -6.53
C ALA A 114 14.79 17.49 -6.47
N LEU A 115 14.26 16.80 -7.49
CA LEU A 115 14.34 15.34 -7.59
C LEU A 115 15.80 14.88 -7.70
N LEU A 116 16.62 15.54 -8.52
CA LEU A 116 18.04 15.22 -8.67
C LEU A 116 18.81 15.40 -7.35
N ALA A 117 18.52 16.44 -6.58
CA ALA A 117 19.10 16.64 -5.25
C ALA A 117 18.70 15.53 -4.25
N ARG A 118 17.43 15.11 -4.26
CA ARG A 118 16.95 13.99 -3.44
C ARG A 118 17.64 12.67 -3.79
N CYS A 119 17.86 12.41 -5.09
CA CYS A 119 18.56 11.21 -5.55
C CYS A 119 20.02 11.17 -5.06
N GLY A 120 20.68 12.33 -4.96
CA GLY A 120 22.06 12.44 -4.46
C GLY A 120 22.20 12.35 -2.93
N ALA A 121 21.19 12.77 -2.16
CA ALA A 121 21.21 12.68 -0.70
C ALA A 121 20.95 11.25 -0.18
N ALA A 122 20.43 10.36 -1.03
CA ALA A 122 20.03 9.00 -0.67
C ALA A 122 21.17 7.96 -0.72
N THR A 123 22.45 8.36 -0.80
CA THR A 123 23.58 7.45 -0.59
C THR A 123 23.88 7.31 0.91
N PRO A 124 23.42 6.25 1.60
CA PRO A 124 24.06 5.86 2.84
C PRO A 124 25.48 5.42 2.49
N THR A 125 26.48 6.12 3.04
CA THR A 125 27.87 5.69 3.00
C THR A 125 27.97 4.33 3.68
N THR A 126 27.84 3.27 2.91
CA THR A 126 28.15 1.91 3.34
C THR A 126 29.60 1.67 2.96
N PRO A 127 30.50 1.33 3.91
CA PRO A 127 31.87 0.99 3.54
C PRO A 127 31.85 -0.26 2.68
N THR A 128 32.36 -0.14 1.46
CA THR A 128 32.55 -1.21 0.48
C THR A 128 33.48 -2.28 1.06
N PRO A 129 33.06 -3.54 1.25
CA PRO A 129 34.01 -4.61 1.44
C PRO A 129 34.63 -4.93 0.08
N ALA A 130 35.96 -4.85 0.00
CA ALA A 130 36.73 -5.22 -1.18
C ALA A 130 36.41 -6.65 -1.62
N ALA A 131 36.37 -6.86 -2.94
CA ALA A 131 36.03 -8.12 -3.59
C ALA A 131 36.97 -9.26 -3.15
N ALA A 132 36.39 -10.30 -2.56
CA ALA A 132 36.97 -11.63 -2.45
C ALA A 132 36.02 -12.64 -3.12
N THR A 133 36.60 -13.48 -3.97
CA THR A 133 35.97 -14.53 -4.80
C THR A 133 35.09 -15.52 -4.02
N PRO A 134 34.03 -16.10 -4.65
CA PRO A 134 33.04 -16.90 -3.95
C PRO A 134 33.55 -18.34 -3.79
N THR A 135 33.97 -18.69 -2.58
CA THR A 135 33.95 -20.09 -2.14
C THR A 135 32.73 -20.23 -1.26
N ALA A 136 31.93 -21.29 -1.48
CA ALA A 136 30.66 -21.53 -0.78
C ALA A 136 30.80 -21.35 0.73
N ALA A 137 30.46 -20.15 1.21
CA ALA A 137 30.42 -19.84 2.62
C ALA A 137 29.05 -20.32 3.11
N THR A 138 29.04 -21.48 3.75
CA THR A 138 27.99 -21.83 4.70
C THR A 138 27.85 -20.65 5.64
N VAL A 139 26.73 -19.93 5.55
CA VAL A 139 26.40 -18.87 6.51
C VAL A 139 26.12 -19.58 7.82
N THR A 140 27.17 -19.80 8.59
CA THR A 140 27.06 -20.18 9.98
C THR A 140 26.64 -18.91 10.70
N LEU A 141 25.33 -18.67 10.75
CA LEU A 141 24.77 -17.66 11.65
C LEU A 141 25.30 -18.01 13.04
N PRO A 142 25.97 -17.10 13.76
CA PRO A 142 26.17 -17.30 15.19
C PRO A 142 24.79 -17.56 15.77
N ALA A 143 24.63 -18.60 16.58
CA ALA A 143 23.37 -18.86 17.27
C ALA A 143 23.02 -17.60 18.07
N ALA A 144 22.16 -16.75 17.49
CA ALA A 144 21.78 -15.48 18.05
C ALA A 144 20.86 -15.74 19.23
N ARG A 145 21.46 -16.06 20.38
CA ARG A 145 20.81 -16.04 21.70
C ARG A 145 20.78 -14.62 22.27
N THR A 146 20.94 -13.60 21.43
CA THR A 146 20.65 -12.23 21.83
C THR A 146 19.14 -12.08 21.86
N HIS A 147 18.54 -12.41 23.01
CA HIS A 147 17.18 -12.01 23.32
C HIS A 147 17.06 -10.50 23.08
N LEU A 148 16.22 -10.08 22.14
CA LEU A 148 15.87 -8.68 21.99
C LEU A 148 15.19 -8.26 23.30
N HIS A 149 15.92 -7.55 24.16
CA HIS A 149 15.34 -6.94 25.34
C HIS A 149 14.33 -5.90 24.88
N ALA A 150 13.06 -6.13 25.20
CA ALA A 150 12.00 -5.17 24.95
C ALA A 150 12.32 -3.86 25.69
N VAL A 151 12.30 -2.75 24.95
CA VAL A 151 12.35 -1.39 25.52
C VAL A 151 11.14 -1.22 26.45
N ALA A 152 11.40 -0.84 27.70
CA ALA A 152 10.37 -0.63 28.71
C ALA A 152 9.48 0.56 28.34
N GLY A 153 8.32 0.28 27.74
CA GLY A 153 7.38 1.32 27.32
C GLY A 153 5.91 0.89 27.33
N GLY A 154 5.54 -0.16 28.06
CA GLY A 154 4.16 -0.65 28.13
C GLY A 154 3.71 -0.89 29.56
N ARG A 155 3.14 0.13 30.20
CA ARG A 155 2.49 -0.01 31.52
C ARG A 155 1.27 -0.93 31.35
N ARG A 156 1.29 -2.11 31.98
CA ARG A 156 0.10 -2.94 32.21
C ARG A 156 -0.52 -2.52 33.55
N PRO A 157 -1.84 -2.32 33.65
CA PRO A 157 -2.51 -2.26 34.93
C PRO A 157 -2.85 -3.69 35.34
N ASP A 158 -2.14 -4.25 36.31
CA ASP A 158 -2.59 -5.44 37.04
C ASP A 158 -2.53 -5.13 38.54
N GLY A 159 -3.68 -5.30 39.20
CA GLY A 159 -3.88 -5.14 40.63
C GLY A 159 -5.34 -5.47 40.99
N ASP A 160 -5.51 -6.64 41.60
CA ASP A 160 -6.74 -7.41 41.86
C ASP A 160 -7.75 -6.80 42.88
N PRO A 161 -8.96 -7.39 43.07
CA PRO A 161 -10.18 -6.67 43.44
C PRO A 161 -10.33 -6.45 44.95
N ALA A 162 -10.68 -5.23 45.35
CA ALA A 162 -11.11 -4.92 46.71
C ALA A 162 -12.44 -4.16 46.72
N GLN A 163 -13.42 -4.81 47.36
CA GLN A 163 -14.58 -4.28 48.11
C GLN A 163 -15.43 -3.16 47.50
N LYS A 164 -16.71 -3.51 47.25
CA LYS A 164 -17.83 -2.60 47.04
C LYS A 164 -17.99 -1.59 48.20
N PRO A 165 -18.17 -0.30 47.88
CA PRO A 165 -19.05 0.57 48.65
C PRO A 165 -20.35 0.85 47.88
N ALA A 166 -21.43 1.08 48.63
CA ALA A 166 -22.81 1.17 48.18
C ALA A 166 -23.07 2.28 47.14
N ALA A 167 -23.95 1.99 46.18
CA ALA A 167 -24.39 2.91 45.14
C ALA A 167 -25.48 3.88 45.65
N PRO A 168 -25.34 5.20 45.45
CA PRO A 168 -26.49 6.11 45.45
C PRO A 168 -27.19 6.06 44.07
N LYS A 169 -28.54 6.06 44.09
CA LYS A 169 -29.41 6.01 42.90
C LYS A 169 -29.20 7.23 41.97
N PRO A 170 -29.02 7.04 40.65
CA PRO A 170 -29.13 8.12 39.67
C PRO A 170 -30.59 8.40 39.28
N ALA A 171 -30.93 9.69 39.17
CA ALA A 171 -32.17 10.22 38.58
C ALA A 171 -32.27 9.90 37.07
N PRO A 172 -33.48 9.88 36.47
CA PRO A 172 -33.68 9.50 35.08
C PRO A 172 -33.06 10.50 34.09
N ARG A 173 -32.30 9.99 33.12
CA ARG A 173 -31.71 10.76 32.03
C ARG A 173 -32.69 10.86 30.85
N PRO A 174 -32.83 12.03 30.18
CA PRO A 174 -33.78 12.23 29.09
C PRO A 174 -33.44 11.44 27.83
N ALA A 175 -34.49 11.08 27.08
CA ALA A 175 -34.45 10.23 25.89
C ALA A 175 -33.62 10.82 24.72
N PRO A 176 -32.99 9.99 23.88
CA PRO A 176 -32.29 10.45 22.68
C PRO A 176 -33.27 10.98 21.64
N ALA A 177 -33.03 12.19 21.15
CA ALA A 177 -33.79 12.77 20.04
C ALA A 177 -33.50 12.00 18.74
N ALA A 178 -34.57 11.63 18.03
CA ALA A 178 -34.49 11.00 16.72
C ALA A 178 -33.84 11.93 15.68
N PRO A 179 -32.93 11.45 14.82
CA PRO A 179 -32.39 12.26 13.73
C PRO A 179 -33.48 12.52 12.67
N LYS A 180 -33.98 13.76 12.65
CA LYS A 180 -34.80 14.29 11.56
C LYS A 180 -33.89 14.65 10.38
N ARG A 181 -33.68 13.71 9.46
CA ARG A 181 -33.36 13.96 8.04
C ARG A 181 -33.43 12.63 7.28
N PRO A 182 -34.37 12.46 6.34
CA PRO A 182 -34.39 11.31 5.45
C PRO A 182 -33.10 11.30 4.62
N VAL A 183 -32.43 10.15 4.55
CA VAL A 183 -31.35 9.93 3.59
C VAL A 183 -32.02 9.82 2.21
N PRO A 184 -31.67 10.68 1.22
CA PRO A 184 -32.31 10.63 -0.09
C PRO A 184 -32.03 9.27 -0.75
N THR A 185 -33.08 8.69 -1.32
CA THR A 185 -32.98 7.37 -1.96
C THR A 185 -32.28 7.49 -3.31
N PRO A 186 -31.62 6.42 -3.83
CA PRO A 186 -30.88 6.47 -5.09
C PRO A 186 -31.68 6.97 -6.31
N GLY A 187 -33.01 6.93 -6.26
CA GLY A 187 -33.88 7.46 -7.32
C GLY A 187 -33.98 8.99 -7.38
N GLU A 188 -33.57 9.71 -6.35
CA GLU A 188 -33.62 11.19 -6.29
C GLU A 188 -32.32 11.86 -6.76
N VAL A 189 -31.18 11.15 -6.71
CA VAL A 189 -29.87 11.71 -7.09
C VAL A 189 -29.48 11.40 -8.53
N PHE A 190 -30.16 10.45 -9.18
CA PHE A 190 -29.91 10.08 -10.57
C PHE A 190 -31.14 10.37 -11.46
N PRO A 191 -31.10 11.40 -12.32
CA PRO A 191 -32.19 11.66 -13.25
C PRO A 191 -32.37 10.47 -14.20
N ARG A 192 -33.57 9.87 -14.20
CA ARG A 192 -33.94 8.82 -15.15
C ARG A 192 -33.86 9.37 -16.58
N ARG A 193 -32.92 8.86 -17.38
CA ARG A 193 -32.97 9.01 -18.84
C ARG A 193 -34.23 8.32 -19.34
N LYS A 194 -35.17 9.10 -19.92
CA LYS A 194 -36.29 8.52 -20.68
C LYS A 194 -35.69 7.76 -21.88
N PRO A 195 -36.06 6.49 -22.12
CA PRO A 195 -35.69 5.82 -23.36
C PRO A 195 -36.25 6.59 -24.56
N ALA A 196 -35.42 6.84 -25.57
CA ALA A 196 -35.88 7.39 -26.84
C ALA A 196 -36.79 6.36 -27.55
N PRO A 197 -37.89 6.79 -28.20
CA PRO A 197 -38.72 5.88 -28.98
C PRO A 197 -37.91 5.31 -30.17
N PRO A 198 -38.14 4.04 -30.56
CA PRO A 198 -37.43 3.42 -31.66
C PRO A 198 -37.75 4.12 -32.99
N ALA A 199 -36.72 4.32 -33.82
CA ALA A 199 -36.85 4.89 -35.15
C ALA A 199 -37.67 3.97 -36.08
N PRO A 200 -38.46 4.52 -37.02
CA PRO A 200 -39.20 3.71 -37.99
C PRO A 200 -38.25 2.99 -38.96
N PRO A 201 -38.62 1.80 -39.46
CA PRO A 201 -37.79 1.04 -40.40
C PRO A 201 -37.68 1.76 -41.75
N ALA A 202 -36.47 1.74 -42.32
CA ALA A 202 -36.19 2.28 -43.65
C ALA A 202 -36.93 1.47 -44.74
N PRO A 203 -37.43 2.10 -45.81
CA PRO A 203 -38.12 1.39 -46.88
C PRO A 203 -37.14 0.61 -47.77
N ASP A 204 -37.51 -0.66 -48.02
CA ASP A 204 -36.99 -1.56 -49.06
C ASP A 204 -36.79 -0.80 -50.39
N THR A 205 -35.57 -0.77 -50.91
CA THR A 205 -35.32 -0.50 -52.34
C THR A 205 -34.89 -1.79 -53.01
N ARG A 206 -35.91 -2.55 -53.42
CA ARG A 206 -35.83 -3.63 -54.41
C ARG A 206 -35.45 -3.03 -55.77
N HIS A 207 -34.46 -3.66 -56.40
CA HIS A 207 -34.20 -3.82 -57.85
C HIS A 207 -34.34 -2.61 -58.79
N HIS A 208 -33.23 -2.24 -59.43
CA HIS A 208 -33.26 -1.90 -60.86
C HIS A 208 -32.00 -2.41 -61.59
N LEU A 209 -32.25 -3.39 -62.46
CA LEU A 209 -31.40 -3.79 -63.59
C LEU A 209 -31.48 -2.71 -64.68
N ALA A 210 -30.35 -2.34 -65.29
CA ALA A 210 -30.17 -1.87 -66.67
C ALA A 210 -28.64 -1.76 -66.92
N ALA A 211 -28.00 -2.57 -67.75
CA ALA A 211 -28.01 -2.58 -69.22
C ALA A 211 -27.50 -1.25 -69.81
N GLY A 212 -26.29 -1.29 -70.38
CA GLY A 212 -25.60 -0.20 -71.06
C GLY A 212 -24.10 -0.43 -71.08
#